data_AF-A0A8H7N677-F1
#
_entry.id   AF-A0A8H7N677-F1
#
_cell.length_a   1.000
_cell.length_b   1.000
_cell.length_c   1.000
_cell.angle_alpha   90.00
_cell.angle_beta   90.00
_cell.angle_gamma   90.00
#
_symmetry.space_group_name_H-M   'P 1'
#
loop_
_entity.id
_entity.type
_entity.pdbx_description
1 polymer ?
#
loop_
_entity_poly.entity_id
_entity_poly.type
_entity_poly.pdbx_seq_one_letter_code
_entity_poly.pdbx_strand_id
1 'polypeptide(L)'
;MKLSRVFLGQKQLQLPRPRQLKIVNIPLKKHDICLQLQVPNVDLYPERSERMVLNSTHLKSANVSAVQKAHLELKTFEEQSRVEVGVIERFFPGYLADGVRICFAAWLAFICAVDDILECLSPSDGEAVLYRCIGMLRNNHKINTKGRAPDTEVERLTRLLYDHSRLHLPAGVCDVFFKAICEILKAHIAEFHFLDGQTTHDLSTYMSMRRRTIALDPFFEIIKYMHLPKSWRRKPTWKKLQEEVCSTAGLQNDLLGLEKDLENGDGLNSVLVLLRNEGWATLTTVTLKCLQSVFLWSSRCTMRVP
;
A
#
# COMPACT_ATOMS: atom_id res chain seq x y z
N MET A 1 -47.19 5.68 35.48
CA MET A 1 -46.34 6.25 34.40
C MET A 1 -45.43 5.13 33.91
N LYS A 2 -45.78 4.46 32.80
CA LYS A 2 -45.07 3.28 32.27
C LYS A 2 -43.95 3.75 31.33
N LEU A 3 -42.70 3.43 31.66
CA LEU A 3 -41.54 3.65 30.81
C LEU A 3 -41.41 2.47 29.83
N SER A 4 -41.72 2.72 28.56
CA SER A 4 -41.46 1.82 27.44
C SER A 4 -39.97 1.86 27.07
N ARG A 5 -39.29 0.72 27.17
CA ARG A 5 -37.94 0.52 26.62
C ARG A 5 -38.04 0.37 25.10
N VAL A 6 -37.52 1.36 24.38
CA VAL A 6 -37.26 1.27 22.94
C VAL A 6 -36.01 0.40 22.74
N PHE A 7 -36.21 -0.87 22.36
CA PHE A 7 -35.14 -1.71 21.85
C PHE A 7 -34.84 -1.31 20.41
N LEU A 8 -33.72 -0.63 20.18
CA LEU A 8 -33.14 -0.49 18.85
C LEU A 8 -32.54 -1.84 18.46
N GLY A 9 -33.20 -2.54 17.52
CA GLY A 9 -32.74 -3.82 17.00
C GLY A 9 -31.37 -3.67 16.31
N GLN A 10 -30.32 -4.17 16.96
CA GLN A 10 -29.05 -4.46 16.30
C GLN A 10 -29.26 -5.69 15.41
N LYS A 11 -29.36 -5.50 14.09
CA LYS A 11 -29.18 -6.61 13.15
C LYS A 11 -27.75 -7.12 13.31
N GLN A 12 -27.58 -8.31 13.90
CA GLN A 12 -26.33 -9.05 13.81
C GLN A 12 -26.00 -9.25 12.33
N LEU A 13 -24.86 -8.71 11.88
CA LEU A 13 -24.29 -9.05 10.59
C LEU A 13 -23.84 -10.51 10.69
N GLN A 14 -24.67 -11.45 10.22
CA GLN A 14 -24.22 -12.81 9.99
C GLN A 14 -23.20 -12.77 8.85
N LEU A 15 -21.92 -12.97 9.18
CA LEU A 15 -20.88 -13.14 8.17
C LEU A 15 -21.20 -14.41 7.37
N PRO A 16 -21.14 -14.35 6.03
CA PRO A 16 -21.36 -15.53 5.20
C PRO A 16 -20.31 -16.60 5.54
N ARG A 17 -20.76 -17.85 5.78
CA ARG A 17 -19.85 -18.99 5.91
C ARG A 17 -19.07 -19.12 4.58
N PRO A 18 -17.74 -19.30 4.59
CA PRO A 18 -16.99 -19.51 3.35
C PRO A 18 -17.50 -20.78 2.68
N ARG A 19 -18.13 -20.65 1.51
CA ARG A 19 -18.87 -21.77 0.88
C ARG A 19 -17.99 -22.69 0.06
N GLN A 20 -16.85 -22.23 -0.46
CA GLN A 20 -15.91 -23.02 -1.26
C GLN A 20 -14.47 -22.47 -1.16
N LEU A 21 -13.46 -23.34 -1.20
CA LEU A 21 -12.06 -22.92 -1.40
C LEU A 21 -11.83 -22.67 -2.89
N LYS A 22 -11.32 -21.49 -3.24
CA LYS A 22 -10.90 -21.15 -4.60
C LYS A 22 -9.41 -21.44 -4.73
N ILE A 23 -9.03 -22.22 -5.74
CA ILE A 23 -7.63 -22.40 -6.11
C ILE A 23 -7.21 -21.23 -6.99
N VAL A 24 -6.19 -20.49 -6.56
CA VAL A 24 -5.54 -19.42 -7.30
C VAL A 24 -4.17 -19.92 -7.72
N ASN A 25 -3.95 -19.95 -9.02
CA ASN A 25 -2.67 -20.32 -9.63
C ASN A 25 -1.87 -19.04 -9.87
N ILE A 26 -0.70 -18.93 -9.25
CA ILE A 26 0.25 -17.84 -9.47
C ILE A 26 1.42 -18.38 -10.28
N PRO A 27 1.47 -18.10 -11.60
CA PRO A 27 2.58 -18.54 -12.44
C PRO A 27 3.86 -17.77 -12.11
N LEU A 28 4.97 -18.49 -11.92
CA LEU A 28 6.31 -17.93 -11.82
C LEU A 28 6.92 -17.93 -13.23
N LYS A 29 7.10 -16.72 -13.79
CA LYS A 29 7.22 -16.48 -15.25
C LYS A 29 8.36 -17.23 -15.96
N LYS A 30 9.43 -17.63 -15.26
CA LYS A 30 10.67 -18.10 -15.90
C LYS A 30 10.94 -19.61 -15.83
N HIS A 31 10.15 -20.35 -15.06
CA HIS A 31 10.43 -21.77 -14.80
C HIS A 31 9.26 -22.72 -15.09
N ASP A 32 8.17 -22.23 -15.68
CA ASP A 32 6.90 -23.00 -15.80
C ASP A 32 6.42 -23.56 -14.44
N ILE A 33 6.85 -22.94 -13.33
CA ILE A 33 6.43 -23.30 -11.97
C ILE A 33 5.21 -22.46 -11.62
N CYS A 34 4.22 -23.09 -10.97
CA CYS A 34 3.02 -22.41 -10.51
C CYS A 34 2.84 -22.62 -9.00
N LEU A 35 2.68 -21.53 -8.25
CA LEU A 35 2.25 -21.58 -6.86
C LEU A 35 0.73 -21.73 -6.82
N GLN A 36 0.24 -22.83 -6.26
CA GLN A 36 -1.19 -23.04 -6.03
C GLN A 36 -1.57 -22.57 -4.62
N LEU A 37 -2.42 -21.56 -4.54
CA LEU A 37 -2.95 -21.04 -3.28
C LEU A 37 -4.43 -21.42 -3.16
N GLN A 38 -4.78 -22.07 -2.06
CA GLN A 38 -6.18 -22.29 -1.69
C GLN A 38 -6.64 -21.12 -0.83
N VAL A 39 -7.50 -20.26 -1.37
CA VAL A 39 -8.08 -19.11 -0.66
C VAL A 39 -9.56 -19.36 -0.39
N PRO A 40 -10.05 -19.12 0.83
CA PRO A 40 -11.48 -19.16 1.13
C PRO A 40 -12.22 -18.19 0.20
N ASN A 41 -13.19 -18.68 -0.57
CA ASN A 41 -14.11 -17.82 -1.31
C ASN A 41 -15.08 -17.22 -0.30
N VAL A 42 -14.69 -16.08 0.26
CA VAL A 42 -15.59 -15.21 0.99
C VAL A 42 -16.29 -14.41 -0.09
N ASP A 43 -17.56 -14.72 -0.37
CA ASP A 43 -18.40 -13.98 -1.33
C ASP A 43 -18.62 -12.54 -0.81
N LEU A 44 -17.56 -11.72 -0.86
CA LEU A 44 -17.59 -10.29 -0.52
C LEU A 44 -18.12 -9.46 -1.68
N TYR A 45 -18.33 -10.08 -2.84
CA TYR A 45 -18.95 -9.45 -4.00
C TYR A 45 -20.47 -9.62 -3.90
N PRO A 46 -21.25 -8.55 -3.67
CA PRO A 46 -22.64 -8.58 -4.11
C PRO A 46 -22.61 -8.81 -5.63
N GLU A 47 -23.40 -9.79 -6.09
CA GLU A 47 -23.59 -10.07 -7.51
C GLU A 47 -23.86 -8.76 -8.25
N ARG A 48 -22.90 -8.37 -9.11
CA ARG A 48 -23.01 -7.31 -10.14
C ARG A 48 -24.00 -6.19 -9.81
N SER A 49 -23.63 -5.30 -8.87
CA SER A 49 -24.14 -3.93 -8.97
C SER A 49 -23.64 -3.36 -10.30
N GLU A 50 -24.57 -2.86 -11.10
CA GLU A 50 -24.35 -2.24 -12.41
C GLU A 50 -23.04 -1.45 -12.44
N ARG A 51 -22.22 -1.71 -13.46
CA ARG A 51 -20.97 -0.99 -13.72
C ARG A 51 -21.26 0.51 -13.64
N MET A 52 -20.87 1.16 -12.54
CA MET A 52 -20.84 2.62 -12.46
C MET A 52 -19.96 3.07 -13.62
N VAL A 53 -20.55 3.85 -14.52
CA VAL A 53 -19.84 4.53 -15.60
C VAL A 53 -18.83 5.46 -14.93
N LEU A 54 -17.58 5.02 -14.85
CA LEU A 54 -16.49 5.90 -14.46
C LEU A 54 -16.40 7.00 -15.53
N ASN A 55 -16.91 8.20 -15.21
CA ASN A 55 -16.92 9.31 -16.14
C ASN A 55 -15.49 9.61 -16.63
N SER A 56 -15.34 9.81 -17.94
CA SER A 56 -14.06 10.11 -18.61
C SER A 56 -13.32 11.33 -18.01
N THR A 57 -14.03 12.19 -17.30
CA THR A 57 -13.49 13.31 -16.50
C THR A 57 -12.60 12.84 -15.35
N HIS A 58 -12.84 11.66 -14.76
CA HIS A 58 -12.01 11.12 -13.68
C HIS A 58 -10.67 10.60 -14.20
N LEU A 59 -10.64 9.99 -15.39
CA LEU A 59 -9.40 9.51 -16.04
C LEU A 59 -8.45 10.69 -16.35
N LYS A 60 -8.99 11.84 -16.76
CA LYS A 60 -8.20 13.07 -17.03
C LYS A 60 -7.58 13.70 -15.79
N SER A 61 -8.08 13.39 -14.60
CA SER A 61 -7.61 13.98 -13.34
C SER A 61 -6.41 13.25 -12.72
N ALA A 62 -6.00 12.09 -13.24
CA ALA A 62 -4.79 11.37 -12.85
C ALA A 62 -3.51 12.07 -13.34
N ASN A 63 -3.38 13.37 -13.06
CA ASN A 63 -2.28 14.24 -13.46
C ASN A 63 -0.92 13.75 -12.97
N VAL A 64 -0.86 12.97 -11.88
CA VAL A 64 0.41 12.40 -11.40
C VAL A 64 0.96 11.38 -12.41
N SER A 65 0.11 10.46 -12.89
CA SER A 65 0.45 9.52 -13.97
C SER A 65 0.74 10.26 -15.29
N ALA A 66 0.04 11.36 -15.58
CA ALA A 66 0.19 12.08 -16.84
C ALA A 66 1.57 12.76 -16.97
N VAL A 67 2.19 13.20 -15.86
CA VAL A 67 3.51 13.85 -15.96
C VAL A 67 4.66 12.86 -16.13
N GLN A 68 4.61 11.66 -15.54
CA GLN A 68 5.55 10.59 -15.90
C GLN A 68 5.43 10.20 -17.38
N LYS A 69 4.24 10.38 -17.95
CA LYS A 69 3.80 9.76 -19.20
C LYS A 69 3.51 10.77 -20.29
N ALA A 70 4.13 11.94 -20.24
CA ALA A 70 3.98 12.99 -21.26
C ALA A 70 4.32 12.52 -22.70
N HIS A 71 4.93 11.33 -22.84
CA HIS A 71 5.28 10.68 -24.10
C HIS A 71 4.37 9.49 -24.48
N LEU A 72 3.39 9.12 -23.66
CA LEU A 72 2.45 8.04 -23.97
C LEU A 72 1.23 8.57 -24.71
N GLU A 73 0.79 7.82 -25.72
CA GLU A 73 -0.45 8.11 -26.44
C GLU A 73 -1.64 8.14 -25.47
N LEU A 74 -2.60 9.05 -25.71
CA LEU A 74 -3.79 9.27 -24.89
C LEU A 74 -4.56 7.96 -24.59
N LYS A 75 -4.63 7.06 -25.57
CA LYS A 75 -5.30 5.75 -25.43
C LYS A 75 -4.61 4.87 -24.39
N THR A 76 -3.28 4.84 -24.39
CA THR A 76 -2.48 4.04 -23.45
C THR A 76 -2.61 4.59 -22.02
N PHE A 77 -2.68 5.91 -21.88
CA PHE A 77 -2.92 6.57 -20.60
C PHE A 77 -4.30 6.23 -19.99
N GLU A 78 -5.36 6.27 -20.80
CA GLU A 78 -6.71 5.92 -20.35
C GLU A 78 -6.81 4.45 -19.94
N GLU A 79 -6.21 3.55 -20.72
CA GLU A 79 -6.20 2.12 -20.41
C GLU A 79 -5.46 1.83 -19.10
N GLN A 80 -4.29 2.43 -18.89
CA GLN A 80 -3.56 2.25 -17.65
C GLN A 80 -4.29 2.83 -16.44
N SER A 81 -4.91 4.00 -16.59
CA SER A 81 -5.71 4.60 -15.52
C SER A 81 -6.91 3.72 -15.17
N ARG A 82 -7.54 3.03 -16.15
CA ARG A 82 -8.60 2.04 -15.88
C ARG A 82 -8.06 0.83 -15.13
N VAL A 83 -6.86 0.35 -15.47
CA VAL A 83 -6.21 -0.75 -14.75
C VAL A 83 -5.95 -0.36 -13.30
N GLU A 84 -5.39 0.83 -13.05
CA GLU A 84 -5.11 1.36 -11.69
C GLU A 84 -6.39 1.46 -10.86
N VAL A 85 -7.45 2.06 -11.41
CA VAL A 85 -8.77 2.12 -10.74
C VAL A 85 -9.32 0.72 -10.48
N GLY A 86 -9.23 -0.17 -11.46
CA GLY A 86 -9.66 -1.56 -11.31
C GLY A 86 -8.91 -2.32 -10.21
N VAL A 87 -7.64 -1.98 -9.96
CA VAL A 87 -6.88 -2.50 -8.82
C VAL A 87 -7.45 -1.97 -7.50
N ILE A 88 -7.73 -0.66 -7.39
CA ILE A 88 -8.36 -0.07 -6.20
C ILE A 88 -9.72 -0.71 -5.91
N GLU A 89 -10.54 -0.94 -6.94
CA GLU A 89 -11.84 -1.60 -6.79
C GLU A 89 -11.74 -3.04 -6.29
N ARG A 90 -10.66 -3.76 -6.64
CA ARG A 90 -10.41 -5.09 -6.10
C ARG A 90 -10.01 -5.05 -4.62
N PHE A 91 -9.21 -4.07 -4.22
CA PHE A 91 -8.82 -3.90 -2.82
C PHE A 91 -10.00 -3.44 -1.94
N PHE A 92 -10.88 -2.59 -2.47
CA PHE A 92 -11.96 -1.96 -1.71
C PHE A 92 -13.30 -2.01 -2.47
N PRO A 93 -13.88 -3.21 -2.65
CA PRO A 93 -15.08 -3.38 -3.47
C PRO A 93 -16.28 -2.64 -2.87
N GLY A 94 -16.77 -1.60 -3.55
CA GLY A 94 -18.05 -0.96 -3.21
C GLY A 94 -18.09 -0.04 -1.98
N TYR A 95 -16.97 0.23 -1.31
CA TYR A 95 -16.98 0.96 -0.03
C TYR A 95 -16.44 2.40 -0.05
N LEU A 96 -15.87 2.85 -1.17
CA LEU A 96 -15.17 4.15 -1.22
C LEU A 96 -15.93 5.18 -2.05
N ALA A 97 -16.06 6.39 -1.51
CA ALA A 97 -16.49 7.55 -2.28
C ALA A 97 -15.52 7.81 -3.44
N ASP A 98 -16.00 8.34 -4.56
CA ASP A 98 -15.19 8.51 -5.77
C ASP A 98 -13.94 9.35 -5.53
N GLY A 99 -14.03 10.42 -4.73
CA GLY A 99 -12.87 11.22 -4.34
C GLY A 99 -11.76 10.43 -3.66
N VAL A 100 -12.12 9.42 -2.85
CA VAL A 100 -11.15 8.53 -2.21
C VAL A 100 -10.49 7.61 -3.22
N ARG A 101 -11.27 7.01 -4.13
CA ARG A 101 -10.74 6.13 -5.18
C ARG A 101 -9.74 6.87 -6.08
N ILE A 102 -10.09 8.10 -6.47
CA ILE A 102 -9.25 8.98 -7.29
C ILE A 102 -7.92 9.27 -6.58
N CYS A 103 -7.97 9.69 -5.31
CA CYS A 103 -6.74 9.95 -4.55
C CYS A 103 -5.90 8.71 -4.30
N PHE A 104 -6.52 7.54 -4.18
CA PHE A 104 -5.80 6.28 -4.05
C PHE A 104 -5.11 5.85 -5.35
N ALA A 105 -5.75 6.02 -6.49
CA ALA A 105 -5.09 5.82 -7.78
C ALA A 105 -3.90 6.78 -7.95
N ALA A 106 -4.11 8.07 -7.64
CA ALA A 106 -3.04 9.08 -7.68
C ALA A 106 -1.89 8.76 -6.71
N TRP A 107 -2.20 8.22 -5.53
CA TRP A 107 -1.20 7.77 -4.56
C TRP A 107 -0.39 6.58 -5.04
N LEU A 108 -1.03 5.57 -5.63
CA LEU A 108 -0.32 4.42 -6.20
C LEU A 108 0.62 4.87 -7.32
N ALA A 109 0.13 5.72 -8.22
CA ALA A 109 0.96 6.30 -9.27
C ALA A 109 2.14 7.10 -8.70
N PHE A 110 1.88 7.94 -7.69
CA PHE A 110 2.91 8.70 -7.02
C PHE A 110 3.98 7.80 -6.40
N ILE A 111 3.58 6.79 -5.61
CA ILE A 111 4.56 6.00 -4.86
C ILE A 111 5.42 5.15 -5.78
N CYS A 112 4.85 4.56 -6.84
CA CYS A 112 5.66 3.84 -7.84
C CYS A 112 6.67 4.79 -8.51
N ALA A 113 6.22 5.99 -8.91
CA ALA A 113 7.08 6.96 -9.55
C ALA A 113 8.22 7.44 -8.63
N VAL A 114 7.91 7.66 -7.35
CA VAL A 114 8.91 8.06 -6.37
C VAL A 114 9.88 6.93 -6.10
N ASP A 115 9.42 5.69 -5.96
CA ASP A 115 10.27 4.51 -5.77
C ASP A 115 11.31 4.38 -6.89
N ASP A 116 10.87 4.42 -8.15
CA ASP A 116 11.75 4.37 -9.34
C ASP A 116 12.83 5.48 -9.33
N ILE A 117 12.47 6.70 -8.91
CA ILE A 117 13.41 7.83 -8.82
C ILE A 117 14.38 7.63 -7.64
N LEU A 118 13.88 7.20 -6.48
CA LEU A 118 14.70 6.99 -5.29
C LEU A 118 15.74 5.90 -5.48
N GLU A 119 15.43 4.83 -6.24
CA GLU A 119 16.38 3.78 -6.62
C GLU A 119 17.61 4.32 -7.37
N CYS A 120 17.46 5.46 -8.05
CA CYS A 120 18.52 6.10 -8.84
C CYS A 120 19.31 7.15 -8.06
N LEU A 121 18.91 7.50 -6.83
CA LEU A 121 19.56 8.51 -6.00
C LEU A 121 20.55 7.88 -5.02
N SER A 122 21.56 8.65 -4.61
CA SER A 122 22.36 8.29 -3.45
C SER A 122 21.49 8.32 -2.18
N PRO A 123 21.79 7.49 -1.15
CA PRO A 123 21.04 7.49 0.11
C PRO A 123 20.90 8.88 0.75
N SER A 124 21.98 9.67 0.75
CA SER A 124 21.97 11.05 1.27
C SER A 124 21.08 11.99 0.46
N ASP A 125 21.09 11.86 -0.87
CA ASP A 125 20.26 12.70 -1.76
C ASP A 125 18.78 12.34 -1.63
N GLY A 126 18.47 11.04 -1.58
CA GLY A 126 17.14 10.51 -1.36
C GLY A 126 16.57 10.98 -0.02
N GLU A 127 17.33 10.87 1.07
CA GLU A 127 16.92 11.36 2.39
C GLU A 127 16.59 12.86 2.35
N ALA A 128 17.45 13.69 1.76
CA ALA A 128 17.25 15.13 1.66
C ALA A 128 15.97 15.49 0.88
N VAL A 129 15.70 14.79 -0.23
CA VAL A 129 14.48 14.95 -1.03
C VAL A 129 13.24 14.56 -0.23
N LEU A 130 13.27 13.43 0.47
CA LEU A 130 12.14 12.94 1.26
C LEU A 130 11.78 13.87 2.43
N TYR A 131 12.76 14.45 3.14
CA TYR A 131 12.47 15.44 4.18
C TYR A 131 11.76 16.68 3.64
N ARG A 132 12.14 17.16 2.44
CA ARG A 132 11.46 18.29 1.81
C ARG A 132 10.02 17.93 1.45
N CYS A 133 9.78 16.74 0.89
CA CYS A 133 8.45 16.24 0.58
C CYS A 133 7.57 16.12 1.85
N ILE A 134 8.12 15.60 2.95
CA ILE A 134 7.43 15.54 4.25
C ILE A 134 7.05 16.95 4.75
N GLY A 135 7.96 17.92 4.62
CA GLY A 135 7.66 19.31 5.01
C GLY A 135 6.53 19.93 4.18
N MET A 136 6.49 19.65 2.87
CA MET A 136 5.44 20.11 1.97
C MET A 136 4.08 19.55 2.36
N LEU A 137 4.00 18.23 2.59
CA LEU A 137 2.77 17.54 2.97
C LEU A 137 2.24 17.97 4.35
N ARG A 138 3.12 18.41 5.25
CA ARG A 138 2.74 18.96 6.56
C ARG A 138 2.32 20.43 6.53
N ASN A 139 2.27 21.03 5.33
CA ASN A 139 2.02 22.47 5.13
C ASN A 139 2.98 23.36 5.94
N ASN A 140 4.20 22.87 6.19
CA ASN A 140 5.21 23.65 6.89
C ASN A 140 5.97 24.48 5.85
N HIS A 141 5.46 25.66 5.52
CA HIS A 141 6.08 26.56 4.53
C HIS A 141 7.49 27.05 4.92
N LYS A 142 7.95 26.78 6.15
CA LYS A 142 9.29 27.13 6.64
C LYS A 142 10.31 26.01 6.43
N ILE A 143 10.27 25.31 5.30
CA ILE A 143 11.39 24.45 4.94
C ILE A 143 12.53 25.39 4.56
N ASN A 144 13.55 25.44 5.41
CA ASN A 144 14.77 26.18 5.14
C ASN A 144 15.48 25.44 3.98
N THR A 145 15.16 25.81 2.74
CA THR A 145 15.72 25.22 1.50
C THR A 145 17.16 25.68 1.27
N LYS A 146 17.97 25.76 2.33
CA LYS A 146 19.40 26.03 2.22
C LYS A 146 20.07 24.76 1.67
N GLY A 147 20.03 24.62 0.36
CA GLY A 147 20.55 23.49 -0.42
C GLY A 147 19.67 23.24 -1.63
N ARG A 148 20.27 23.22 -2.82
CA ARG A 148 19.56 22.80 -4.04
C ARG A 148 19.21 21.32 -3.89
N ALA A 149 17.94 20.99 -4.07
CA ALA A 149 17.52 19.60 -4.12
C ALA A 149 18.24 18.90 -5.28
N PRO A 150 18.83 17.71 -5.07
CA PRO A 150 19.45 16.93 -6.13
C PRO A 150 18.40 16.53 -7.18
N ASP A 151 17.15 16.32 -6.78
CA ASP A 151 16.04 16.01 -7.69
C ASP A 151 14.80 16.87 -7.39
N THR A 152 14.36 17.66 -8.37
CA THR A 152 13.17 18.51 -8.28
C THR A 152 11.87 17.78 -8.66
N GLU A 153 11.98 16.59 -9.25
CA GLU A 153 10.85 15.82 -9.78
C GLU A 153 10.00 15.20 -8.67
N VAL A 154 10.63 14.57 -7.67
CA VAL A 154 9.90 14.01 -6.50
C VAL A 154 9.13 15.09 -5.76
N GLU A 155 9.70 16.29 -5.62
CA GLU A 155 9.02 17.45 -5.02
C GLU A 155 7.84 17.92 -5.88
N ARG A 156 8.04 17.97 -7.19
CA ARG A 156 7.01 18.34 -8.16
C ARG A 156 5.84 17.34 -8.10
N LEU A 157 6.12 16.03 -8.10
CA LEU A 157 5.15 14.95 -7.93
C LEU A 157 4.42 15.08 -6.59
N THR A 158 5.15 15.39 -5.50
CA THR A 158 4.57 15.57 -4.16
C THR A 158 3.59 16.74 -4.15
N ARG A 159 3.92 17.86 -4.80
CA ARG A 159 3.02 19.01 -4.93
C ARG A 159 1.76 18.64 -5.71
N LEU A 160 1.91 17.94 -6.84
CA LEU A 160 0.77 17.48 -7.62
C LEU A 160 -0.15 16.58 -6.79
N LEU A 161 0.39 15.60 -6.06
CA LEU A 161 -0.40 14.74 -5.20
C LEU A 161 -1.11 15.55 -4.11
N TYR A 162 -0.42 16.52 -3.50
CA TYR A 162 -0.98 17.40 -2.47
C TYR A 162 -2.18 18.20 -3.00
N ASP A 163 -1.99 18.93 -4.09
CA ASP A 163 -3.03 19.78 -4.69
C ASP A 163 -4.21 18.93 -5.17
N HIS A 164 -3.92 17.82 -5.85
CA HIS A 164 -4.93 16.88 -6.32
C HIS A 164 -5.75 16.29 -5.17
N SER A 165 -5.10 15.86 -4.09
CA SER A 165 -5.83 15.25 -2.98
C SER A 165 -6.70 16.26 -2.22
N ARG A 166 -6.28 17.53 -2.13
CA ARG A 166 -7.11 18.59 -1.52
C ARG A 166 -8.32 18.99 -2.36
N LEU A 167 -8.27 18.77 -3.68
CA LEU A 167 -9.41 18.97 -4.56
C LEU A 167 -10.49 17.88 -4.37
N HIS A 168 -10.08 16.66 -4.05
CA HIS A 168 -10.97 15.49 -4.08
C HIS A 168 -11.36 14.95 -2.70
N LEU A 169 -10.63 15.27 -1.64
CA LEU A 169 -10.90 14.80 -0.28
C LEU A 169 -11.36 15.94 0.64
N PRO A 170 -12.27 15.65 1.59
CA PRO A 170 -12.56 16.59 2.68
C PRO A 170 -11.31 16.89 3.51
N ALA A 171 -11.17 18.11 4.04
CA ALA A 171 -9.97 18.56 4.76
C ALA A 171 -9.51 17.59 5.86
N GLY A 172 -10.40 17.13 6.73
CA GLY A 172 -10.04 16.18 7.79
C GLY A 172 -9.60 14.80 7.28
N VAL A 173 -10.03 14.40 6.08
CA VAL A 173 -9.56 13.18 5.41
C VAL A 173 -8.19 13.41 4.78
N CYS A 174 -7.96 14.57 4.15
CA CYS A 174 -6.62 14.96 3.67
C CYS A 174 -5.57 14.91 4.78
N ASP A 175 -5.87 15.47 5.96
CA ASP A 175 -4.92 15.53 7.07
C ASP A 175 -4.47 14.13 7.51
N VAL A 176 -5.42 13.19 7.59
CA VAL A 176 -5.17 11.79 7.94
C VAL A 176 -4.37 11.11 6.83
N PHE A 177 -4.72 11.36 5.58
CA PHE A 177 -4.06 10.80 4.41
C PHE A 177 -2.59 11.23 4.30
N PHE A 178 -2.33 12.54 4.35
CA PHE A 178 -0.97 13.08 4.25
C PHE A 178 -0.12 12.71 5.46
N LYS A 179 -0.71 12.61 6.65
CA LYS A 179 -0.01 12.09 7.82
C LYS A 179 0.47 10.65 7.58
N ALA A 180 -0.38 9.78 7.03
CA ALA A 180 0.00 8.41 6.70
C ALA A 180 1.11 8.36 5.64
N ILE A 181 1.01 9.16 4.58
CA ILE A 181 2.05 9.28 3.55
C ILE A 181 3.38 9.72 4.17
N CYS A 182 3.37 10.71 5.07
CA CYS A 182 4.60 11.15 5.74
C CYS A 182 5.29 10.02 6.52
N GLU A 183 4.54 9.09 7.13
CA GLU A 183 5.13 7.96 7.84
C GLU A 183 5.76 6.93 6.89
N ILE A 184 5.25 6.83 5.65
CA ILE A 184 5.83 6.01 4.59
C ILE A 184 7.12 6.64 4.07
N LEU A 185 7.11 7.95 3.78
CA LEU A 185 8.33 8.65 3.34
C LEU A 185 9.45 8.54 4.38
N LYS A 186 9.12 8.62 5.68
CA LYS A 186 10.10 8.33 6.75
C LYS A 186 10.58 6.87 6.77
N ALA A 187 9.75 5.93 6.33
CA ALA A 187 10.15 4.53 6.25
C ALA A 187 11.15 4.31 5.11
N HIS A 188 11.01 4.99 3.97
CA HIS A 188 12.03 5.00 2.92
C HIS A 188 13.35 5.63 3.38
N ILE A 189 13.30 6.69 4.20
CA ILE A 189 14.51 7.21 4.86
C ILE A 189 15.18 6.14 5.72
N ALA A 190 14.39 5.35 6.47
CA ALA A 190 14.94 4.24 7.24
C ALA A 190 15.54 3.13 6.36
N GLU A 191 14.99 2.89 5.15
CA GLU A 191 15.57 1.97 4.17
C GLU A 191 16.94 2.43 3.69
N PHE A 192 17.15 3.74 3.46
CA PHE A 192 18.48 4.29 3.17
C PHE A 192 19.47 4.01 4.31
N HIS A 193 19.07 4.25 5.56
CA HIS A 193 19.91 3.93 6.72
C HIS A 193 20.20 2.43 6.85
N PHE A 194 19.26 1.57 6.41
CA PHE A 194 19.48 0.14 6.36
C PHE A 194 20.47 -0.24 5.26
N LEU A 195 20.36 0.32 4.06
CA LEU A 195 21.30 0.08 2.97
C LEU A 195 22.72 0.53 3.31
N ASP A 196 22.87 1.66 4.01
CA ASP A 196 24.15 2.21 4.46
C ASP A 196 24.76 1.50 5.68
N GLY A 197 24.07 0.50 6.24
CA GLY A 197 24.51 -0.21 7.44
C GLY A 197 24.51 0.59 8.73
N GLN A 198 23.74 1.68 8.77
CA GLN A 198 23.51 2.46 10.00
C GLN A 198 22.51 1.79 10.96
N THR A 199 21.79 0.76 10.50
CA THR A 199 20.84 -0.02 11.31
C THR A 199 21.15 -1.51 11.27
N THR A 200 20.59 -2.27 12.21
CA THR A 200 20.80 -3.72 12.29
C THR A 200 20.22 -4.41 11.05
N HIS A 201 21.04 -5.19 10.35
CA HIS A 201 20.67 -5.90 9.12
C HIS A 201 19.90 -7.21 9.39
N ASP A 202 18.90 -7.18 10.27
CA ASP A 202 18.08 -8.34 10.58
C ASP A 202 16.69 -8.30 9.89
N LEU A 203 16.04 -9.45 9.78
CA LEU A 203 14.72 -9.56 9.16
C LEU A 203 13.66 -8.72 9.91
N SER A 204 13.73 -8.62 11.23
CA SER A 204 12.74 -7.88 12.02
C SER A 204 12.81 -6.38 11.70
N THR A 205 14.01 -5.83 11.62
CA THR A 205 14.29 -4.44 11.23
C THR A 205 13.82 -4.20 9.79
N TYR A 206 14.17 -5.09 8.86
CA TYR A 206 13.66 -5.04 7.48
C TYR A 206 12.12 -5.03 7.42
N MET A 207 11.46 -6.01 8.06
CA MET A 207 10.00 -6.12 8.02
C MET A 207 9.29 -4.94 8.68
N SER A 208 9.92 -4.31 9.68
CA SER A 208 9.42 -3.09 10.31
C SER A 208 9.37 -1.89 9.36
N MET A 209 10.31 -1.81 8.41
CA MET A 209 10.31 -0.82 7.34
C MET A 209 9.38 -1.25 6.21
N ARG A 210 9.51 -2.50 5.75
CA ARG A 210 8.78 -3.05 4.60
C ARG A 210 7.26 -2.97 4.74
N ARG A 211 6.73 -3.20 5.95
CA ARG A 211 5.29 -3.05 6.24
C ARG A 211 4.78 -1.62 6.06
N ARG A 212 5.65 -0.62 6.06
CA ARG A 212 5.29 0.79 5.79
C ARG A 212 5.52 1.12 4.32
N THR A 213 6.64 0.70 3.75
CA THR A 213 7.00 0.99 2.35
C THR A 213 6.20 0.20 1.31
N ILE A 214 5.44 -0.82 1.72
CA ILE A 214 4.36 -1.41 0.88
C ILE A 214 3.19 -0.44 0.61
N ALA A 215 3.21 0.75 1.21
CA ALA A 215 2.38 1.89 0.85
C ALA A 215 0.87 1.74 1.05
N LEU A 216 0.43 0.79 1.88
CA LEU A 216 -0.99 0.53 2.16
C LEU A 216 -1.56 1.36 3.32
N ASP A 217 -0.73 1.96 4.18
CA ASP A 217 -1.19 2.69 5.37
C ASP A 217 -2.22 3.82 5.09
N PRO A 218 -2.05 4.67 4.05
CA PRO A 218 -3.03 5.72 3.75
C PRO A 218 -4.45 5.18 3.50
N PHE A 219 -4.54 3.97 2.95
CA PHE A 219 -5.82 3.30 2.74
C PHE A 219 -6.50 2.95 4.05
N PHE A 220 -5.76 2.29 4.94
CA PHE A 220 -6.25 1.93 6.27
C PHE A 220 -6.63 3.15 7.10
N GLU A 221 -5.82 4.22 7.04
CA GLU A 221 -6.06 5.43 7.81
C GLU A 221 -7.34 6.17 7.35
N ILE A 222 -7.58 6.27 6.05
CA ILE A 222 -8.84 6.83 5.53
C ILE A 222 -10.03 5.94 5.91
N ILE A 223 -9.94 4.62 5.71
CA ILE A 223 -11.05 3.70 6.01
C ILE A 223 -11.39 3.75 7.50
N LYS A 224 -10.37 3.71 8.36
CA LYS A 224 -10.50 3.87 9.81
C LYS A 224 -11.17 5.20 10.15
N TYR A 225 -10.79 6.29 9.49
CA TYR A 225 -11.34 7.61 9.76
C TYR A 225 -12.79 7.76 9.29
N MET A 226 -13.15 7.19 8.13
CA MET A 226 -14.47 7.37 7.53
C MET A 226 -15.51 6.40 8.08
N HIS A 227 -15.13 5.14 8.35
CA HIS A 227 -16.10 4.07 8.59
C HIS A 227 -16.08 3.54 10.02
N LEU A 228 -14.99 3.70 10.78
CA LEU A 228 -14.95 3.19 12.14
C LEU A 228 -15.41 4.23 13.17
N PRO A 229 -16.19 3.81 14.20
CA PRO A 229 -16.48 4.64 15.35
C PRO A 229 -15.19 5.09 16.04
N LYS A 230 -15.18 6.30 16.62
CA LYS A 230 -14.00 6.86 17.31
C LYS A 230 -13.41 5.92 18.37
N SER A 231 -14.25 5.13 19.06
CA SER A 231 -13.84 4.14 20.06
C SER A 231 -13.02 2.97 19.49
N TRP A 232 -13.23 2.64 18.21
CA TRP A 232 -12.50 1.58 17.49
C TRP A 232 -11.18 2.07 16.89
N ARG A 233 -11.09 3.34 16.50
CA ARG A 233 -9.89 3.90 15.83
C ARG A 233 -8.61 3.80 16.66
N ARG A 234 -8.74 3.68 17.98
CA ARG A 234 -7.60 3.57 18.92
C ARG A 234 -7.39 2.15 19.44
N LYS A 235 -8.18 1.17 18.98
CA LYS A 235 -8.05 -0.21 19.45
C LYS A 235 -6.74 -0.81 18.91
N PRO A 236 -5.91 -1.43 19.77
CA PRO A 236 -4.69 -2.11 19.34
C PRO A 236 -4.95 -3.19 18.29
N THR A 237 -6.12 -3.82 18.32
CA THR A 237 -6.54 -4.85 17.36
C THR A 237 -6.59 -4.36 15.92
N TRP A 238 -7.02 -3.12 15.68
CA TRP A 238 -7.00 -2.53 14.34
C TRP A 238 -5.57 -2.37 13.83
N LYS A 239 -4.70 -1.78 14.67
CA LYS A 239 -3.29 -1.58 14.31
C LYS A 239 -2.62 -2.91 14.00
N LYS A 240 -2.86 -3.94 14.81
CA LYS A 240 -2.35 -5.29 14.57
C LYS A 240 -2.84 -5.86 13.24
N LEU A 241 -4.14 -5.73 12.94
CA LEU A 241 -4.69 -6.19 11.65
C LEU A 241 -3.99 -5.49 10.47
N GLN A 242 -3.84 -4.17 10.54
CA GLN A 242 -3.15 -3.39 9.51
C GLN A 242 -1.69 -3.83 9.35
N GLU A 243 -0.94 -3.93 10.46
CA GLU A 243 0.46 -4.40 10.44
C GLU A 243 0.57 -5.78 9.78
N GLU A 244 -0.33 -6.71 10.08
CA GLU A 244 -0.33 -8.07 9.53
C GLU A 244 -0.69 -8.12 8.03
N VAL A 245 -1.66 -7.31 7.57
CA VAL A 245 -1.98 -7.18 6.13
C VAL A 245 -0.78 -6.60 5.38
N CYS A 246 -0.19 -5.52 5.89
CA CYS A 246 0.95 -4.87 5.26
C CYS A 246 2.18 -5.78 5.22
N SER A 247 2.45 -6.53 6.29
CA SER A 247 3.51 -7.54 6.30
C SER A 247 3.28 -8.65 5.28
N THR A 248 2.04 -9.13 5.17
CA THR A 248 1.70 -10.17 4.18
C THR A 248 1.87 -9.66 2.75
N ALA A 249 1.37 -8.46 2.45
CA ALA A 249 1.53 -7.83 1.16
C ALA A 249 3.00 -7.58 0.80
N GLY A 250 3.81 -7.14 1.77
CA GLY A 250 5.24 -6.96 1.62
C GLY A 250 5.96 -8.28 1.28
N LEU A 251 5.71 -9.34 2.05
CA LEU A 251 6.29 -10.67 1.78
C LEU A 251 5.86 -11.23 0.43
N GLN A 252 4.60 -11.05 0.05
CA GLN A 252 4.12 -11.46 -1.27
C GLN A 252 4.84 -10.69 -2.39
N ASN A 253 5.03 -9.38 -2.23
CA ASN A 253 5.75 -8.58 -3.20
C ASN A 253 7.21 -9.03 -3.32
N ASP A 254 7.90 -9.25 -2.19
CA ASP A 254 9.28 -9.75 -2.16
C ASP A 254 9.41 -11.11 -2.87
N LEU A 255 8.46 -12.02 -2.64
CA LEU A 255 8.50 -13.35 -3.28
C LEU A 255 8.28 -13.27 -4.79
N LEU A 256 7.40 -12.38 -5.24
CA LEU A 256 7.12 -12.18 -6.67
C LEU A 256 8.24 -11.41 -7.37
N GLY A 257 8.93 -10.51 -6.64
CA GLY A 257 10.03 -9.69 -7.12
C GLY A 257 11.40 -10.36 -7.03
N LEU A 258 11.53 -11.41 -6.21
CA LEU A 258 12.82 -12.04 -5.86
C LEU A 258 13.74 -12.31 -7.05
N GLU A 259 13.19 -12.79 -8.15
CA GLU A 259 13.97 -13.07 -9.35
C GLU A 259 14.56 -11.80 -9.98
N LYS A 260 13.75 -10.75 -10.11
CA LYS A 260 14.20 -9.43 -10.60
C LYS A 260 15.24 -8.85 -9.64
N ASP A 261 14.98 -8.92 -8.33
CA ASP A 261 15.86 -8.38 -7.30
C ASP A 261 17.24 -9.08 -7.31
N LEU A 262 17.26 -10.41 -7.55
CA LEU A 262 18.50 -11.17 -7.72
C LEU A 262 19.28 -10.75 -8.97
N GLU A 263 18.59 -10.49 -10.08
CA GLU A 263 19.23 -10.06 -11.34
C GLU A 263 19.82 -8.65 -11.23
N ASN A 264 19.12 -7.75 -10.54
CA ASN A 264 19.55 -6.37 -10.32
C ASN A 264 20.60 -6.23 -9.20
N GLY A 265 20.72 -7.23 -8.32
CA GLY A 265 21.53 -7.12 -7.11
C GLY A 265 20.87 -6.30 -6.00
N ASP A 266 19.54 -6.13 -6.04
CA ASP A 266 18.78 -5.35 -5.08
C ASP A 266 18.78 -6.03 -3.71
N GLY A 267 19.27 -5.35 -2.68
CA GLY A 267 19.45 -5.94 -1.35
C GLY A 267 18.22 -5.93 -0.45
N LEU A 268 17.15 -5.23 -0.83
CA LEU A 268 15.96 -4.96 0.00
C LEU A 268 14.84 -5.98 -0.23
N ASN A 269 15.14 -7.25 0.01
CA ASN A 269 14.17 -8.34 -0.11
C ASN A 269 14.26 -9.26 1.13
N SER A 270 13.11 -9.65 1.71
CA SER A 270 13.08 -10.51 2.91
C SER A 270 13.85 -11.83 2.76
N VAL A 271 13.81 -12.46 1.59
CA VAL A 271 14.55 -13.70 1.32
C VAL A 271 16.06 -13.44 1.32
N LEU A 272 16.50 -12.35 0.69
CA LEU A 272 17.91 -11.98 0.64
C LEU A 272 18.45 -11.57 2.01
N VAL A 273 17.67 -10.81 2.78
CA VAL A 273 18.01 -10.44 4.17
C VAL A 273 18.13 -11.68 5.05
N LEU A 274 17.22 -12.65 4.91
CA LEU A 274 17.30 -13.92 5.64
C LEU A 274 18.53 -14.74 5.25
N LEU A 275 18.83 -14.86 3.95
CA LEU A 275 20.00 -15.61 3.47
C LEU A 275 21.32 -15.06 4.03
N ARG A 276 21.45 -13.72 4.07
CA ARG A 276 22.62 -13.05 4.65
C ARG A 276 22.79 -13.37 6.14
N ASN A 277 21.67 -13.46 6.88
CA ASN A 277 21.69 -13.69 8.33
C ASN A 277 21.85 -15.17 8.72
N GLU A 278 21.34 -16.11 7.92
CA GLU A 278 21.35 -17.54 8.27
C GLU A 278 22.63 -18.29 7.81
N GLY A 279 23.57 -17.61 7.16
CA GLY A 279 24.96 -18.05 6.94
C GLY A 279 25.18 -19.26 6.03
N TRP A 280 24.21 -20.17 5.88
CA TRP A 280 24.29 -21.41 5.11
C TRP A 280 22.91 -21.94 4.66
N ALA A 281 21.84 -21.16 4.82
CA ALA A 281 20.52 -21.57 4.35
C ALA A 281 20.47 -21.57 2.82
N THR A 282 19.88 -22.61 2.23
CA THR A 282 19.63 -22.63 0.77
C THR A 282 18.51 -21.65 0.44
N LEU A 283 18.57 -21.04 -0.75
CA LEU A 283 17.50 -20.18 -1.29
C LEU A 283 16.11 -20.85 -1.14
N THR A 284 16.02 -22.14 -1.45
CA THR A 284 14.80 -22.93 -1.30
C THR A 284 14.27 -22.94 0.14
N THR A 285 15.14 -23.15 1.13
CA THR A 285 14.74 -23.19 2.55
C THR A 285 14.17 -21.86 3.02
N VAL A 286 14.81 -20.76 2.61
CA VAL A 286 14.38 -19.42 2.99
C VAL A 286 13.08 -19.02 2.29
N THR A 287 12.96 -19.28 0.98
CA THR A 287 11.72 -19.05 0.23
C THR A 287 10.54 -19.81 0.84
N LEU A 288 10.75 -21.07 1.27
CA LEU A 288 9.73 -21.85 1.96
C LEU A 288 9.31 -21.22 3.30
N LYS A 289 10.23 -20.67 4.10
CA LYS A 289 9.90 -19.96 5.35
C LYS A 289 9.05 -18.71 5.08
N CYS A 290 9.37 -17.93 4.05
CA CYS A 290 8.56 -16.77 3.64
C CYS A 290 7.15 -17.20 3.18
N LEU A 291 7.06 -18.24 2.35
CA LEU A 291 5.77 -18.80 1.89
C LEU A 291 4.92 -19.33 3.06
N GLN A 292 5.53 -20.04 4.01
CA GLN A 292 4.84 -20.51 5.21
C GLN A 292 4.30 -19.34 6.03
N SER A 293 5.04 -18.24 6.15
CA SER A 293 4.60 -17.05 6.88
C SER A 293 3.37 -16.40 6.21
N VAL A 294 3.37 -16.29 4.88
CA VAL A 294 2.21 -15.81 4.10
C VAL A 294 1.01 -16.74 4.25
N PHE A 295 1.22 -18.06 4.22
CA PHE A 295 0.15 -19.06 4.31
C PHE A 295 -0.45 -19.18 5.72
N LEU A 296 0.37 -19.10 6.76
CA LEU A 296 -0.09 -19.09 8.15
C LEU A 296 -0.98 -17.88 8.42
N TRP A 297 -0.71 -16.74 7.78
CA TRP A 297 -1.56 -15.57 7.87
C TRP A 297 -2.93 -15.79 7.22
N SER A 298 -2.97 -16.29 5.98
CA SER A 298 -4.24 -16.54 5.27
C SER A 298 -5.15 -17.50 6.04
N SER A 299 -4.54 -18.47 6.74
CA SER A 299 -5.26 -19.44 7.58
C SER A 299 -5.79 -18.84 8.90
N ARG A 300 -5.16 -17.78 9.42
CA ARG A 300 -5.53 -17.12 10.69
C ARG A 300 -6.56 -16.01 10.53
N CYS A 301 -6.81 -15.53 9.32
CA CYS A 301 -7.73 -14.41 9.04
C CYS A 301 -9.23 -14.72 9.18
N THR A 302 -9.61 -15.74 9.96
CA THR A 302 -11.01 -15.94 10.36
C THR A 302 -11.32 -15.06 11.57
N MET A 303 -11.61 -13.76 11.34
CA MET A 303 -12.21 -12.94 12.39
C MET A 303 -13.61 -13.47 12.70
N ARG A 304 -13.76 -14.09 13.87
CA ARG A 304 -15.08 -14.25 14.50
C ARG A 304 -15.44 -12.91 15.13
N VAL A 305 -16.30 -12.14 14.46
CA VAL A 305 -16.96 -10.99 15.10
C VAL A 305 -17.98 -11.57 16.09
N PRO A 306 -17.88 -11.26 17.39
CA PRO A 306 -18.85 -11.71 18.39
C PRO A 306 -20.24 -11.13 18.15
#